data_AF-A0A7D6HQX1-F1
#
_entry.id   AF-A0A7D6HQX1-F1
#
_cell.length_a   1.000
_cell.length_b   1.000
_cell.length_c   1.000
_cell.angle_alpha   90.00
_cell.angle_beta   90.00
_cell.angle_gamma   90.00
#
_symmetry.space_group_name_H-M   'P 1'
#
loop_
_entity.id
_entity.type
_entity.pdbx_description
1 polymer ?
#
loop_
_entity_poly.entity_id
_entity_poly.type
_entity_poly.pdbx_seq_one_letter_code
_entity_poly.pdbx_strand_id
1 'polypeptide(L)'
;MSSSSHYTSAGNFISAVQGSVDPRTGLFNLRLPLANIHANGLTGPALSLTLMYSPLSTANPTGFGIGFRLNLSQYDNNTGQLLLSTGEEYRVDSNGRVKQQKLKTFVFKKADKNTYQVIHKSGLIERLSLRSGEIYVPTQIASAEGRRLHLSWDSQFSPASLTQVTDDDGHILCAVVYPDKNSDFTRFTHLPDSVDLSYKIIFEFINDRLKSVTSDAVDPALVWF
;
A
#
# COMPACT_ATOMS: atom_id res chain seq x y z
N MET A 1 23.55 -22.97 -6.14
CA MET A 1 23.61 -21.75 -6.97
C MET A 1 23.06 -20.60 -6.13
N SER A 2 23.92 -19.71 -5.65
CA SER A 2 23.50 -18.52 -4.90
C SER A 2 22.93 -17.49 -5.87
N SER A 3 21.65 -17.14 -5.72
CA SER A 3 21.07 -16.02 -6.47
C SER A 3 21.65 -14.71 -5.93
N SER A 4 22.34 -13.96 -6.79
CA SER A 4 22.73 -12.58 -6.49
C SER A 4 21.46 -11.72 -6.49
N SER A 5 21.01 -11.30 -5.30
CA SER A 5 19.89 -10.37 -5.20
C SER A 5 20.34 -8.96 -5.61
N HIS A 6 20.11 -8.60 -6.86
CA HIS A 6 20.39 -7.27 -7.38
C HIS A 6 19.36 -6.28 -6.84
N TYR A 7 19.83 -5.31 -6.06
CA TYR A 7 19.02 -4.23 -5.50
C TYR A 7 19.17 -2.97 -6.38
N THR A 8 18.06 -2.37 -6.80
CA THR A 8 18.03 -1.19 -7.68
C THR A 8 17.28 -0.02 -7.03
N SER A 9 17.77 1.20 -7.23
CA SER A 9 17.12 2.44 -6.76
C SER A 9 16.28 3.13 -7.85
N ALA A 10 16.10 2.49 -9.01
CA ALA A 10 15.35 3.06 -10.12
C ALA A 10 13.86 3.32 -9.77
N GLY A 11 13.29 2.61 -8.80
CA GLY A 11 11.93 2.83 -8.31
C GLY A 11 11.71 4.17 -7.58
N ASN A 12 12.79 4.86 -7.20
CA ASN A 12 12.72 6.08 -6.36
C ASN A 12 12.65 7.37 -7.20
N PHE A 13 12.42 7.30 -8.51
CA PHE A 13 12.40 8.46 -9.42
C PHE A 13 10.98 8.91 -9.79
N ILE A 14 10.82 10.23 -9.99
CA ILE A 14 9.55 10.98 -10.14
C ILE A 14 8.75 10.65 -11.43
N SER A 15 9.24 9.81 -12.34
CA SER A 15 8.62 9.53 -13.64
C SER A 15 7.33 8.67 -13.60
N ALA A 16 6.54 8.73 -12.53
CA ALA A 16 5.37 7.88 -12.31
C ALA A 16 4.05 8.66 -12.21
N VAL A 17 3.92 9.79 -12.92
CA VAL A 17 2.66 10.54 -13.00
C VAL A 17 1.83 9.96 -14.15
N GLN A 18 0.81 9.17 -13.79
CA GLN A 18 -0.19 8.53 -14.67
C GLN A 18 0.36 7.79 -15.91
N GLY A 19 0.79 6.54 -15.71
CA GLY A 19 1.09 5.58 -16.77
C GLY A 19 2.26 6.01 -17.65
N SER A 20 3.48 5.61 -17.29
CA SER A 20 4.66 6.00 -18.07
C SER A 20 5.69 4.89 -18.14
N VAL A 21 6.45 4.90 -19.24
CA VAL A 21 7.64 4.07 -19.39
C VAL A 21 8.80 4.83 -18.77
N ASP A 22 9.46 4.24 -17.78
CA ASP A 22 10.70 4.82 -17.25
C ASP A 22 11.78 4.76 -18.34
N PRO A 23 12.25 5.90 -18.88
CA PRO A 23 13.19 5.92 -19.99
C PRO A 23 14.55 5.30 -19.65
N ARG A 24 14.88 5.12 -18.36
CA ARG A 24 16.14 4.50 -17.92
C ARG A 24 16.07 2.98 -17.90
N THR A 25 14.89 2.41 -17.66
CA THR A 25 14.71 0.96 -17.49
C THR A 25 13.87 0.32 -18.59
N GLY A 26 13.13 1.12 -19.37
CA GLY A 26 12.16 0.64 -20.35
C GLY A 26 10.90 0.02 -19.72
N LEU A 27 10.75 0.10 -18.39
CA LEU A 27 9.63 -0.52 -17.68
C LEU A 27 8.43 0.42 -17.61
N PHE A 28 7.26 -0.11 -17.96
CA PHE A 28 5.99 0.57 -17.78
C PHE A 28 5.56 0.55 -16.30
N ASN A 29 5.23 1.70 -15.75
CA ASN A 29 4.68 1.82 -14.39
C ASN A 29 3.35 2.57 -14.45
N LEU A 30 2.40 2.14 -13.63
CA LEU A 30 1.08 2.78 -13.53
C LEU A 30 0.76 3.08 -12.06
N ARG A 31 0.12 4.23 -11.83
CA ARG A 31 -0.41 4.65 -10.54
C ARG A 31 -1.85 5.12 -10.75
N LEU A 32 -2.79 4.46 -10.09
CA LEU A 32 -4.23 4.75 -10.14
C LEU A 32 -4.70 5.18 -8.75
N PRO A 33 -4.95 6.47 -8.52
CA PRO A 33 -5.52 6.93 -7.26
C PRO A 33 -6.88 6.27 -7.01
N LEU A 34 -7.07 5.69 -5.82
CA LEU A 34 -8.34 5.05 -5.42
C LEU A 34 -9.15 5.96 -4.52
N ALA A 35 -8.51 6.56 -3.51
CA ALA A 35 -9.15 7.45 -2.56
C ALA A 35 -8.14 8.34 -1.84
N ASN A 36 -8.57 9.54 -1.44
CA ASN A 36 -7.89 10.38 -0.47
C ASN A 36 -8.68 10.35 0.83
N ILE A 37 -8.15 9.67 1.84
CA ILE A 37 -8.80 9.47 3.13
C ILE A 37 -8.29 10.53 4.10
N HIS A 38 -9.19 11.25 4.74
CA HIS A 38 -8.87 12.18 5.81
C HIS A 38 -9.49 11.70 7.12
N ALA A 39 -8.66 11.39 8.11
CA ALA A 39 -9.12 10.86 9.38
C ALA A 39 -9.60 11.96 10.34
N ASN A 40 -10.41 11.58 11.34
CA ASN A 40 -10.72 12.41 12.51
C ASN A 40 -11.27 13.80 12.14
N GLY A 41 -12.24 13.87 11.23
CA GLY A 41 -12.86 15.15 10.81
C GLY A 41 -11.86 16.16 10.22
N LEU A 42 -10.93 15.70 9.37
CA LEU A 42 -9.86 16.50 8.76
C LEU A 42 -8.75 16.98 9.71
N THR A 43 -8.77 16.57 10.98
CA THR A 43 -7.72 16.89 11.96
C THR A 43 -6.69 15.76 12.14
N GLY A 44 -6.93 14.62 11.48
CA GLY A 44 -6.04 13.47 11.50
C GLY A 44 -5.06 13.41 10.33
N PRO A 45 -4.28 12.32 10.26
CA PRO A 45 -3.44 12.07 9.11
C PRO A 45 -4.28 11.83 7.85
N ALA A 46 -3.76 12.27 6.71
CA ALA A 46 -4.30 11.95 5.40
C ALA A 46 -3.60 10.70 4.83
N LEU A 47 -4.38 9.82 4.22
CA LEU A 47 -3.90 8.63 3.52
C LEU A 47 -4.42 8.61 2.09
N SER A 48 -3.53 8.87 1.14
CA SER A 48 -3.82 8.71 -0.29
C SER A 48 -3.57 7.26 -0.71
N LEU A 49 -4.64 6.49 -0.86
CA LEU A 49 -4.58 5.12 -1.36
C LEU A 49 -4.52 5.14 -2.89
N THR A 50 -3.46 4.54 -3.42
CA THR A 50 -3.15 4.45 -4.84
C THR A 50 -2.81 3.01 -5.18
N LEU A 51 -3.42 2.50 -6.24
CA LEU A 51 -3.07 1.22 -6.82
C LEU A 51 -1.86 1.41 -7.75
N MET A 52 -0.78 0.70 -7.48
CA MET A 52 0.48 0.78 -8.21
C MET A 52 0.73 -0.49 -8.99
N TYR A 53 1.14 -0.36 -10.24
CA TYR A 53 1.59 -1.47 -11.09
C TYR A 53 3.10 -1.43 -11.30
N SER A 54 3.74 -2.60 -11.22
CA SER A 54 5.10 -2.83 -11.72
C SER A 54 5.20 -4.20 -12.41
N PRO A 55 5.79 -4.28 -13.61
CA PRO A 55 5.98 -5.53 -14.34
C PRO A 55 6.98 -6.47 -13.66
N LEU A 56 7.77 -5.97 -12.71
CA LEU A 56 8.71 -6.78 -11.92
C LEU A 56 8.02 -7.56 -10.79
N SER A 57 6.80 -7.18 -10.43
CA SER A 57 6.02 -7.89 -9.41
C SER A 57 5.24 -9.02 -10.07
N THR A 58 5.83 -10.21 -10.13
CA THR A 58 5.27 -11.37 -10.84
C THR A 58 4.22 -12.16 -10.05
N ALA A 59 3.97 -11.79 -8.79
CA ALA A 59 2.96 -12.41 -7.94
C ALA A 59 1.73 -11.50 -7.76
N ASN A 60 0.60 -12.09 -7.37
CA ASN A 60 -0.63 -11.41 -6.94
C ASN A 60 -0.86 -11.55 -5.42
N PRO A 61 0.10 -11.20 -4.54
CA PRO A 61 -0.07 -11.47 -3.13
C PRO A 61 -1.05 -10.50 -2.45
N THR A 62 -1.42 -9.40 -3.13
CA THR A 62 -2.28 -8.36 -2.56
C THR A 62 -3.71 -8.40 -3.08
N GLY A 63 -4.05 -9.37 -3.93
CA GLY A 63 -5.41 -9.58 -4.45
C GLY A 63 -5.86 -8.57 -5.52
N PHE A 64 -5.02 -7.62 -5.95
CA PHE A 64 -5.36 -6.65 -7.00
C PHE A 64 -4.92 -7.06 -8.41
N GLY A 65 -4.48 -8.30 -8.59
CA GLY A 65 -3.93 -8.84 -9.83
C GLY A 65 -2.40 -8.82 -9.85
N ILE A 66 -1.82 -9.63 -10.74
CA ILE A 66 -0.36 -9.72 -10.92
C ILE A 66 0.21 -8.34 -11.25
N GLY A 67 1.24 -7.94 -10.52
CA GLY A 67 1.92 -6.65 -10.72
C GLY A 67 1.32 -5.50 -9.92
N PHE A 68 0.12 -5.65 -9.38
CA PHE A 68 -0.59 -4.60 -8.66
C PHE A 68 -0.44 -4.72 -7.15
N ARG A 69 -0.39 -3.55 -6.48
CA ARG A 69 -0.41 -3.42 -5.02
C ARG A 69 -0.88 -2.03 -4.58
N LEU A 70 -1.34 -1.90 -3.34
CA LEU A 70 -1.55 -0.60 -2.70
C LEU A 70 -0.21 0.04 -2.32
N ASN A 71 -0.15 1.37 -2.32
CA ASN A 71 1.01 2.16 -1.92
C ASN A 71 1.21 2.23 -0.39
N LEU A 72 1.27 1.08 0.28
CA LEU A 72 1.50 0.98 1.71
C LEU A 72 2.95 0.59 1.99
N SER A 73 3.51 1.12 3.08
CA SER A 73 4.86 0.73 3.50
C SER A 73 4.89 -0.75 3.88
N GLN A 74 6.03 -1.40 3.65
CA GLN A 74 6.23 -2.80 3.96
C GLN A 74 7.69 -3.01 4.33
N TYR A 75 7.95 -3.79 5.37
CA TYR A 75 9.29 -4.24 5.70
C TYR A 75 9.34 -5.77 5.74
N ASP A 76 10.17 -6.36 4.91
CA ASP A 76 10.46 -7.79 4.92
C ASP A 76 11.75 -8.04 5.71
N ASN A 77 11.60 -8.65 6.88
CA ASN A 77 12.70 -8.91 7.79
C ASN A 77 13.63 -10.05 7.32
N ASN A 78 13.18 -10.91 6.39
CA ASN A 78 14.03 -11.95 5.79
C ASN A 78 14.99 -11.36 4.77
N THR A 79 14.50 -10.48 3.89
CA THR A 79 15.31 -9.91 2.80
C THR A 79 15.93 -8.56 3.15
N GLY A 80 15.49 -7.95 4.25
CA GLY A 80 15.82 -6.58 4.63
C GLY A 80 15.22 -5.54 3.67
N GLN A 81 14.25 -5.91 2.83
CA GLN A 81 13.62 -4.97 1.91
C GLN A 81 12.66 -4.06 2.68
N LEU A 82 12.84 -2.74 2.53
CA LEU A 82 11.95 -1.71 3.04
C LEU A 82 11.32 -0.97 1.86
N LEU A 83 10.03 -1.13 1.70
CA LEU A 83 9.20 -0.37 0.78
C LEU A 83 8.46 0.72 1.56
N LEU A 84 8.46 1.94 1.05
CA LEU A 84 7.70 3.05 1.61
C LEU A 84 6.40 3.30 0.84
N SER A 85 5.44 3.94 1.49
CA SER A 85 4.18 4.42 0.92
C SER A 85 4.35 5.38 -0.27
N THR A 86 5.51 6.03 -0.40
CA THR A 86 5.91 6.82 -1.59
C THR A 86 6.19 5.96 -2.82
N GLY A 87 6.42 4.67 -2.62
CA GLY A 87 6.94 3.73 -3.60
C GLY A 87 8.47 3.64 -3.61
N GLU A 88 9.15 4.40 -2.77
CA GLU A 88 10.60 4.28 -2.61
C GLU A 88 10.97 2.93 -1.97
N GLU A 89 12.02 2.32 -2.47
CA GLU A 89 12.53 1.04 -1.99
C GLU A 89 13.95 1.19 -1.45
N TYR A 90 14.21 0.53 -0.32
CA TYR A 90 15.46 0.51 0.42
C TYR A 90 15.84 -0.90 0.88
N ARG A 91 17.12 -1.08 1.22
CA ARG A 91 17.63 -2.24 1.94
C ARG A 91 18.04 -1.84 3.35
N VAL A 92 17.59 -2.55 4.37
CA VAL A 92 17.98 -2.42 5.76
C VAL A 92 19.03 -3.50 6.07
N ASP A 93 20.13 -3.12 6.74
CA ASP A 93 21.14 -4.08 7.18
C ASP A 93 20.80 -4.74 8.52
N SER A 94 21.61 -5.71 8.94
CA SER A 94 21.44 -6.41 10.22
C SER A 94 21.52 -5.52 11.46
N ASN A 95 22.09 -4.31 11.33
CA ASN A 95 22.15 -3.31 12.39
C ASN A 95 20.95 -2.34 12.35
N GLY A 96 19.96 -2.58 11.47
CA GLY A 96 18.78 -1.73 11.31
C GLY A 96 19.05 -0.45 10.52
N ARG A 97 20.18 -0.34 9.82
CA ARG A 97 20.53 0.87 9.05
C ARG A 97 19.99 0.78 7.63
N VAL A 98 19.31 1.83 7.20
CA VAL A 98 18.83 1.98 5.82
C VAL A 98 20.00 2.29 4.90
N LYS A 99 20.25 1.43 3.91
CA LYS A 99 21.29 1.60 2.89
C LYS A 99 20.84 2.58 1.81
N GLN A 100 21.80 3.33 1.26
CA GLN A 100 21.61 4.22 0.11
C GLN A 100 20.56 5.33 0.31
N GLN A 101 20.25 5.68 1.56
CA GLN A 101 19.41 6.81 1.91
C GLN A 101 20.18 8.13 1.77
N LYS A 102 20.39 8.60 0.54
CA LYS A 102 21.13 9.85 0.27
C LYS A 102 20.38 11.08 0.77
N LEU A 103 19.04 11.07 0.67
CA LEU A 103 18.17 12.09 1.23
C LEU A 103 17.50 11.55 2.49
N LYS A 104 17.69 12.22 3.62
CA LYS A 104 17.05 11.86 4.90
C LYS A 104 15.61 12.36 4.95
N THR A 105 14.74 11.71 4.18
CA THR A 105 13.28 12.01 4.13
C THR A 105 12.49 11.26 5.19
N PHE A 106 13.07 10.23 5.82
CA PHE A 106 12.45 9.45 6.88
C PHE A 106 13.50 8.84 7.83
N VAL A 107 13.06 8.32 8.97
CA VAL A 107 13.85 7.49 9.87
C VAL A 107 13.14 6.15 10.03
N PHE A 108 13.83 5.06 9.72
CA PHE A 108 13.38 3.71 10.03
C PHE A 108 14.05 3.23 11.31
N LYS A 109 13.28 2.72 12.28
CA LYS A 109 13.82 2.17 13.53
C LYS A 109 12.96 1.04 14.06
N LYS A 110 13.59 0.13 14.79
CA LYS A 110 12.88 -0.85 15.60
C LYS A 110 12.30 -0.16 16.83
N ALA A 111 11.00 -0.29 17.06
CA ALA A 111 10.32 0.36 18.18
C ALA A 111 10.16 -0.59 19.37
N ASP A 112 9.85 -1.85 19.11
CA ASP A 112 9.84 -2.92 20.12
C ASP A 112 10.18 -4.28 19.48
N LYS A 113 9.94 -5.40 20.19
CA LYS A 113 10.27 -6.74 19.70
C LYS A 113 9.59 -7.07 18.36
N ASN A 114 8.35 -6.61 18.17
CA ASN A 114 7.45 -6.98 17.08
C ASN A 114 6.96 -5.79 16.24
N THR A 115 7.51 -4.60 16.47
CA THR A 115 7.15 -3.40 15.70
C THR A 115 8.34 -2.59 15.24
N TYR A 116 8.19 -2.01 14.05
CA TYR A 116 9.07 -1.00 13.47
C TYR A 116 8.32 0.31 13.30
N GLN A 117 9.06 1.40 13.17
CA GLN A 117 8.52 2.72 12.88
C GLN A 117 9.21 3.32 11.65
N VAL A 118 8.41 3.90 10.77
CA VAL A 118 8.85 4.85 9.75
C VAL A 118 8.38 6.23 10.19
N ILE A 119 9.31 7.13 10.49
CA ILE A 119 9.04 8.52 10.87
C ILE A 119 9.40 9.39 9.68
N HIS A 120 8.41 9.95 9.00
CA HIS A 120 8.61 10.82 7.85
C HIS A 120 9.01 12.23 8.28
N LYS A 121 9.70 12.96 7.40
CA LYS A 121 10.07 14.37 7.63
C LYS A 121 8.88 15.30 7.90
N SER A 122 7.68 14.90 7.48
CA SER A 122 6.42 15.63 7.74
C SER A 122 5.94 15.49 9.18
N GLY A 123 6.56 14.61 9.98
CA GLY A 123 6.07 14.22 11.30
C GLY A 123 5.03 13.10 11.27
N LEU A 124 4.66 12.59 10.09
CA LEU A 124 3.83 11.39 9.95
C LEU A 124 4.61 10.17 10.46
N ILE A 125 3.99 9.35 11.31
CA ILE A 125 4.59 8.15 11.88
C ILE A 125 3.77 6.93 11.46
N GLU A 126 4.40 6.00 10.74
CA GLU A 126 3.82 4.70 10.46
C GLU A 126 4.39 3.67 11.45
N ARG A 127 3.52 3.00 12.21
CA ARG A 127 3.89 1.84 13.03
C ARG A 127 3.62 0.58 12.22
N LEU A 128 4.69 -0.14 11.91
CA LEU A 128 4.63 -1.40 11.19
C LEU A 128 4.64 -2.56 12.19
N SER A 129 3.73 -3.51 12.05
CA SER A 129 3.69 -4.72 12.89
C SER A 129 3.71 -5.96 12.03
N LEU A 130 4.27 -7.05 12.57
CA LEU A 130 4.28 -8.33 11.88
C LEU A 130 2.84 -8.82 11.68
N ARG A 131 2.46 -9.14 10.44
CA ARG A 131 1.13 -9.68 10.13
C ARG A 131 1.16 -11.03 9.43
N SER A 132 2.16 -11.32 8.61
CA SER A 132 2.26 -12.63 7.94
C SER A 132 3.70 -12.91 7.55
N GLY A 133 4.13 -14.17 7.68
CA GLY A 133 5.52 -14.57 7.46
C GLY A 133 6.50 -13.74 8.30
N GLU A 134 7.39 -13.01 7.63
CA GLU A 134 8.35 -12.06 8.22
C GLU A 134 8.10 -10.62 7.71
N ILE A 135 6.86 -10.36 7.28
CA ILE A 135 6.45 -9.13 6.65
C ILE A 135 5.69 -8.24 7.64
N TYR A 136 6.22 -7.04 7.83
CA TYR A 136 5.67 -5.98 8.66
C TYR A 136 4.95 -4.96 7.78
N VAL A 137 3.70 -4.66 8.13
CA VAL A 137 2.82 -3.73 7.42
C VAL A 137 2.25 -2.70 8.38
N PRO A 138 1.83 -1.49 7.93
CA PRO A 138 1.33 -0.46 8.80
C PRO A 138 0.06 -0.91 9.49
N THR A 139 0.07 -0.89 10.81
CA THR A 139 -1.12 -1.11 11.65
C THR A 139 -1.67 0.20 12.20
N GLN A 140 -0.82 1.22 12.27
CA GLN A 140 -1.21 2.58 12.64
C GLN A 140 -0.43 3.60 11.83
N ILE A 141 -1.11 4.67 11.44
CA ILE A 141 -0.49 5.87 10.85
C ILE A 141 -0.93 7.05 11.70
N ALA A 142 0.02 7.79 12.26
CA ALA A 142 -0.27 8.91 13.16
C ALA A 142 0.23 10.23 12.57
N SER A 143 -0.55 11.29 12.73
CA SER A 143 -0.10 12.67 12.47
C SER A 143 0.87 13.13 13.56
N ALA A 144 1.57 14.24 13.32
CA ALA A 144 2.43 14.86 14.32
C ALA A 144 1.67 15.27 15.60
N GLU A 145 0.37 15.51 15.49
CA GLU A 145 -0.54 15.88 16.58
C GLU A 145 -1.06 14.67 17.38
N GLY A 146 -0.72 13.44 16.94
CA GLY A 146 -1.00 12.21 17.67
C GLY A 146 -2.31 11.51 17.30
N ARG A 147 -3.16 12.13 16.45
CA ARG A 147 -4.35 11.53 15.82
C ARG A 147 -3.95 10.43 14.85
N ARG A 148 -4.77 9.39 14.74
CA ARG A 148 -4.36 8.15 14.05
C ARG A 148 -5.40 7.62 13.09
N LEU A 149 -4.87 6.86 12.14
CA LEU A 149 -5.55 5.84 11.37
C LEU A 149 -5.13 4.48 11.93
N HIS A 150 -6.06 3.54 11.97
CA HIS A 150 -5.82 2.14 12.30
C HIS A 150 -6.10 1.29 11.07
N LEU A 151 -5.20 0.34 10.78
CA LEU A 151 -5.28 -0.51 9.60
C LEU A 151 -5.41 -1.96 10.04
N SER A 152 -6.48 -2.60 9.59
CA SER A 152 -6.80 -4.00 9.84
C SER A 152 -6.39 -4.86 8.65
N TRP A 153 -5.87 -6.04 8.94
CA TRP A 153 -5.27 -6.92 7.93
C TRP A 153 -5.76 -8.36 8.12
N ASP A 154 -5.99 -9.04 7.01
CA ASP A 154 -6.15 -10.49 6.98
C ASP A 154 -4.79 -11.17 6.78
N SER A 155 -4.41 -11.97 7.77
CA SER A 155 -3.13 -12.68 7.85
C SER A 155 -3.16 -14.07 7.21
N GLN A 156 -4.27 -14.51 6.62
CA GLN A 156 -4.35 -15.83 5.96
C GLN A 156 -3.39 -15.95 4.76
N PHE A 157 -3.02 -14.83 4.15
CA PHE A 157 -2.09 -14.74 3.03
C PHE A 157 -0.79 -14.06 3.44
N SER A 158 0.27 -14.24 2.65
CA SER A 158 1.57 -13.61 2.86
C SER A 158 2.08 -12.92 1.58
N PRO A 159 2.28 -11.59 1.57
CA PRO A 159 1.89 -10.61 2.60
C PRO A 159 0.40 -10.64 2.99
N ALA A 160 0.13 -10.14 4.20
CA ALA A 160 -1.24 -9.93 4.67
C ALA A 160 -1.97 -8.92 3.79
N SER A 161 -3.29 -9.06 3.67
CA SER A 161 -4.13 -8.22 2.82
C SER A 161 -4.90 -7.18 3.65
N LEU A 162 -4.93 -5.92 3.21
CA LEU A 162 -5.59 -4.83 3.96
C LEU A 162 -7.10 -5.01 3.88
N THR A 163 -7.79 -5.18 5.00
CA THR A 163 -9.25 -5.34 4.99
C THR A 163 -9.97 -4.03 5.31
N GLN A 164 -9.39 -3.18 6.16
CA GLN A 164 -10.11 -2.00 6.65
C GLN A 164 -9.15 -0.90 7.12
N VAL A 165 -9.60 0.35 6.99
CA VAL A 165 -8.97 1.53 7.58
C VAL A 165 -10.00 2.28 8.41
N THR A 166 -9.68 2.59 9.67
CA THR A 166 -10.54 3.37 10.58
C THR A 166 -9.80 4.57 11.19
N ASP A 167 -10.53 5.56 11.70
CA ASP A 167 -9.96 6.63 12.54
C ASP A 167 -10.03 6.30 14.04
N ASP A 168 -9.66 7.25 14.90
CA ASP A 168 -9.69 7.08 16.36
C ASP A 168 -11.12 7.03 16.93
N ASP A 169 -12.10 7.58 16.21
CA ASP A 169 -13.52 7.56 16.58
C ASP A 169 -14.21 6.25 16.15
N GLY A 170 -13.52 5.41 15.37
CA GLY A 170 -13.98 4.10 14.93
C GLY A 170 -14.72 4.11 13.59
N HIS A 171 -14.79 5.23 12.90
CA HIS A 171 -15.42 5.32 11.58
C HIS A 171 -14.63 4.52 10.55
N ILE A 172 -15.33 3.76 9.72
CA ILE A 172 -14.75 3.04 8.59
C ILE A 172 -14.55 4.01 7.44
N LEU A 173 -13.28 4.26 7.12
CA LEU A 173 -12.92 5.18 6.05
C LEU A 173 -12.69 4.47 4.72
N CYS A 174 -12.32 3.19 4.78
CA CYS A 174 -12.16 2.31 3.64
C CYS A 174 -12.29 0.85 4.05
N ALA A 175 -12.86 0.04 3.17
CA ALA A 175 -12.86 -1.42 3.29
C ALA A 175 -12.45 -2.08 1.96
N VAL A 176 -11.77 -3.21 2.03
CA VAL A 176 -11.41 -4.02 0.85
C VAL A 176 -11.87 -5.46 1.07
N VAL A 177 -12.57 -5.99 0.08
CA VAL A 177 -12.96 -7.41 -0.01
C VAL A 177 -12.17 -8.03 -1.16
N TYR A 178 -11.58 -9.19 -0.93
CA TYR A 178 -10.72 -9.89 -1.88
C TYR A 178 -11.39 -11.14 -2.44
N PRO A 179 -10.88 -11.70 -3.56
CA PRO A 179 -11.37 -12.94 -4.14
C PRO A 179 -11.35 -14.09 -3.14
N ASP A 180 -12.38 -14.92 -3.21
CA ASP A 180 -12.54 -16.13 -2.43
C ASP A 180 -13.04 -17.28 -3.31
N LYS A 181 -13.43 -18.42 -2.72
CA LYS A 181 -13.94 -19.56 -3.50
C LYS A 181 -15.20 -19.26 -4.32
N ASN A 182 -15.89 -18.17 -4.02
CA ASN A 182 -17.18 -17.80 -4.61
C ASN A 182 -17.10 -16.51 -5.44
N SER A 183 -15.95 -15.84 -5.48
CA SER A 183 -15.80 -14.53 -6.13
C SER A 183 -14.40 -14.31 -6.68
N ASP A 184 -14.32 -13.87 -7.95
CA ASP A 184 -13.08 -13.55 -8.65
C ASP A 184 -12.84 -12.02 -8.76
N PHE A 185 -13.32 -11.26 -7.78
CA PHE A 185 -13.21 -9.81 -7.78
C PHE A 185 -12.60 -9.27 -6.47
N THR A 186 -11.91 -8.13 -6.58
CA THR A 186 -11.57 -7.29 -5.45
C THR A 186 -12.50 -6.09 -5.43
N ARG A 187 -13.12 -5.80 -4.28
CA ARG A 187 -13.97 -4.62 -4.10
C ARG A 187 -13.35 -3.70 -3.06
N PHE A 188 -12.96 -2.52 -3.52
CA PHE A 188 -12.60 -1.39 -2.68
C PHE A 188 -13.86 -0.57 -2.39
N THR A 189 -14.11 -0.19 -1.14
CA THR A 189 -15.24 0.68 -0.74
C THR A 189 -14.70 1.89 0.02
N HIS A 190 -14.95 3.08 -0.49
CA HIS A 190 -14.62 4.35 0.18
C HIS A 190 -15.77 4.77 1.10
N LEU A 191 -15.43 5.26 2.29
CA LEU A 191 -16.37 5.73 3.32
C LEU A 191 -17.63 4.85 3.47
N PRO A 192 -17.50 3.55 3.79
CA PRO A 192 -18.66 2.65 3.91
C PRO A 192 -19.76 3.13 4.87
N ASP A 193 -19.39 3.93 5.88
CA ASP A 193 -20.31 4.46 6.88
C ASP A 193 -21.09 5.70 6.39
N SER A 194 -20.71 6.28 5.25
CA SER A 194 -21.38 7.44 4.66
C SER A 194 -22.41 7.01 3.62
N VAL A 195 -23.63 7.52 3.72
CA VAL A 195 -24.67 7.25 2.71
C VAL A 195 -24.45 8.10 1.45
N ASP A 196 -23.92 9.32 1.60
CA ASP A 196 -23.85 10.31 0.52
C ASP A 196 -22.50 10.32 -0.20
N LEU A 197 -21.43 9.91 0.49
CA LEU A 197 -20.05 10.01 -0.02
C LEU A 197 -19.41 8.64 -0.31
N SER A 198 -20.16 7.55 -0.11
CA SER A 198 -19.67 6.21 -0.36
C SER A 198 -19.64 5.90 -1.84
N TYR A 199 -18.57 5.24 -2.27
CA TYR A 199 -18.46 4.63 -3.59
C TYR A 199 -17.61 3.36 -3.51
N LYS A 200 -17.74 2.53 -4.53
CA LYS A 200 -17.10 1.24 -4.70
C LYS A 200 -16.34 1.22 -6.01
N ILE A 201 -15.18 0.59 -5.96
CA ILE A 201 -14.40 0.22 -7.14
C ILE A 201 -14.27 -1.29 -7.15
N ILE A 202 -14.76 -1.94 -8.21
CA ILE A 202 -14.71 -3.39 -8.41
C ILE A 202 -13.66 -3.68 -9.47
N PHE A 203 -12.71 -4.54 -9.11
CA PHE A 203 -11.66 -5.07 -9.98
C PHE A 203 -12.00 -6.52 -10.28
N GLU A 204 -12.28 -6.86 -11.54
CA GLU A 204 -12.51 -8.25 -11.94
C GLU A 204 -11.24 -8.85 -12.55
N PHE A 205 -11.01 -10.14 -12.29
CA PHE A 205 -9.81 -10.83 -12.76
C PHE A 205 -10.14 -12.02 -13.67
N ILE A 206 -9.22 -12.32 -14.58
CA ILE A 206 -9.14 -13.59 -15.29
C ILE A 206 -7.71 -14.10 -15.14
N ASN A 207 -7.53 -15.30 -14.55
CA ASN A 207 -6.21 -15.89 -14.30
C ASN A 207 -5.25 -14.91 -13.57
N ASP A 208 -5.72 -14.29 -12.49
CA ASP A 208 -5.00 -13.27 -11.71
C ASP A 208 -4.61 -11.99 -12.47
N ARG A 209 -5.13 -11.77 -13.68
CA ARG A 209 -4.90 -10.55 -14.45
C ARG A 209 -6.15 -9.68 -14.42
N LEU A 210 -5.94 -8.39 -14.21
CA LEU A 210 -7.03 -7.41 -14.23
C LEU A 210 -7.70 -7.42 -15.61
N LYS A 211 -9.01 -7.64 -15.60
CA LYS A 211 -9.88 -7.72 -16.78
C LYS A 211 -10.75 -6.48 -16.91
N SER A 212 -11.31 -6.01 -15.81
CA SER A 212 -12.17 -4.84 -15.83
C SER A 212 -12.07 -4.08 -14.51
N VAL A 213 -12.38 -2.79 -14.58
CA VAL A 213 -12.57 -1.92 -13.42
C VAL A 213 -13.92 -1.25 -13.56
N THR A 214 -14.74 -1.32 -12.51
CA THR A 214 -16.02 -0.60 -12.44
C THR A 214 -16.01 0.32 -11.25
N SER A 215 -16.42 1.58 -11.42
CA SER A 215 -16.56 2.57 -10.34
C SER A 215 -17.96 3.18 -10.36
N ASP A 216 -18.65 3.15 -9.21
CA ASP A 216 -19.96 3.77 -9.02
C ASP A 216 -19.87 5.18 -8.40
N ALA A 217 -18.68 5.78 -8.37
CA ALA A 217 -18.47 7.14 -7.84
C ALA A 217 -19.21 8.24 -8.63
N VAL A 218 -19.68 7.92 -9.84
CA VAL A 218 -20.52 8.79 -10.68
C VAL A 218 -21.62 7.94 -11.34
N ASP A 219 -22.71 8.60 -11.75
CA ASP A 219 -23.85 7.96 -12.43
C ASP A 219 -23.95 8.44 -13.90
N PRO A 220 -23.95 7.54 -14.90
CA PRO A 220 -23.81 6.09 -14.79
C PRO A 220 -22.38 5.68 -14.37
N ALA A 221 -22.29 4.51 -13.75
CA ALA A 221 -21.03 3.92 -13.33
C ALA A 221 -20.02 3.85 -14.48
N LEU A 222 -18.77 4.17 -14.19
CA LEU A 222 -17.67 4.11 -15.16
C LEU A 222 -17.14 2.68 -15.22
N VAL A 223 -16.97 2.17 -16.44
CA VAL A 223 -16.46 0.82 -16.71
C VAL A 223 -15.28 0.91 -17.66
N TRP A 224 -14.19 0.27 -17.29
CA TRP A 224 -12.98 0.12 -18.10
C TRP A 224 -12.71 -1.39 -18.32
N PHE A 225 -12.33 -1.76 -19.54
CA PHE A 225 -12.03 -3.13 -19.97
C PHE A 225 -10.57 -3.25 -20.43
#